data_AF-A0A3M2Y1N2-F1
#
_entry.id   AF-A0A3M2Y1N2-F1
#
_cell.length_a   1.000
_cell.length_b   1.000
_cell.length_c   1.000
_cell.angle_alpha   90.00
_cell.angle_beta   90.00
_cell.angle_gamma   90.00
#
_symmetry.space_group_name_H-M   'P 1'
#
loop_
_entity.id
_entity.type
_entity.pdbx_description
1 polymer ?
#
loop_
_entity_poly.entity_id
_entity_poly.type
_entity_poly.pdbx_seq_one_letter_code
_entity_poly.pdbx_strand_id
1 'polypeptide(L)' 'GYFPVPGLKHLQGDTLNWVRELLTDPSQDRGLFNPTMVDKLRTNPEGQLTPLRGSKLWQLAALNLWLSEQGL' A
#
# COMPACT_ATOMS: atom_id res chain seq x y z
N GLY A 1 -1.68 -13.05 -13.48
CA GLY A 1 -2.99 -13.01 -12.79
C GLY A 1 -3.65 -11.65 -13.01
N TYR A 2 -4.94 -11.56 -12.75
CA TYR A 2 -5.65 -10.27 -12.65
C TYR A 2 -5.12 -9.50 -11.43
N PHE A 3 -4.80 -8.24 -11.62
CA PHE A 3 -4.35 -7.36 -10.54
C PHE A 3 -5.57 -6.65 -9.95
N PRO A 4 -5.98 -6.93 -8.70
CA PRO A 4 -7.16 -6.30 -8.13
C PRO A 4 -6.91 -4.80 -7.99
N VAL A 5 -7.77 -3.99 -8.61
CA VAL A 5 -7.70 -2.52 -8.55
C VAL A 5 -8.89 -2.00 -7.72
N PRO A 6 -8.74 -1.78 -6.40
CA PRO A 6 -9.72 -1.08 -5.60
C PRO A 6 -9.84 0.37 -6.06
N GLY A 7 -10.89 1.07 -5.62
CA GLY A 7 -11.11 2.49 -5.93
C GLY A 7 -9.87 3.37 -5.66
N LEU A 8 -9.13 3.70 -6.72
CA LEU A 8 -7.75 4.22 -6.71
C LEU A 8 -7.52 5.56 -5.97
N LYS A 9 -8.59 6.32 -5.73
CA LYS A 9 -8.48 7.68 -5.18
C LYS A 9 -8.67 7.75 -3.68
N HIS A 10 -9.55 6.91 -3.13
CA HIS A 10 -9.94 7.00 -1.72
C HIS A 10 -9.99 5.59 -1.14
N LEU A 11 -8.85 5.14 -0.60
CA LEU A 11 -8.84 3.96 0.25
C LEU A 11 -9.65 4.27 1.50
N GLN A 12 -10.76 3.56 1.70
CA GLN A 12 -11.64 3.73 2.85
C GLN A 12 -12.11 2.36 3.36
N GLY A 13 -12.56 2.33 4.62
CA GLY A 13 -13.10 1.13 5.25
C GLY A 13 -12.16 -0.07 5.16
N ASP A 14 -12.72 -1.21 4.79
CA ASP A 14 -12.02 -2.50 4.75
C ASP A 14 -10.83 -2.51 3.79
N THR A 15 -10.89 -1.73 2.70
CA THR A 15 -9.79 -1.65 1.74
C THR A 15 -8.57 -0.98 2.35
N LEU A 16 -8.78 0.09 3.14
CA LEU A 16 -7.69 0.78 3.84
C LEU A 16 -7.09 -0.11 4.93
N ASN A 17 -7.93 -0.85 5.65
CA ASN A 17 -7.47 -1.78 6.69
C ASN A 17 -6.65 -2.93 6.09
N TRP A 18 -7.13 -3.55 5.02
CA TRP A 18 -6.42 -4.59 4.31
C TRP A 18 -5.05 -4.12 3.79
N VAL A 19 -5.00 -2.94 3.15
CA VAL A 19 -3.73 -2.34 2.70
C VAL A 19 -2.77 -2.08 3.86
N ARG A 20 -3.28 -1.64 5.01
CA ARG A 20 -2.47 -1.41 6.21
C ARG A 20 -1.88 -2.70 6.74
N GLU A 21 -2.68 -3.77 6.82
CA GLU A 21 -2.25 -5.09 7.27
C GLU A 21 -1.16 -5.65 6.35
N LEU A 22 -1.42 -5.65 5.04
CA LEU A 22 -0.49 -6.11 4.01
C LEU A 22 0.89 -5.46 4.12
N LEU A 23 0.95 -4.15 4.34
CA LEU A 23 2.22 -3.39 4.42
C LEU A 23 2.92 -3.52 5.79
N THR A 24 2.29 -4.14 6.78
CA THR A 24 2.88 -4.39 8.10
C THR A 24 3.14 -5.85 8.40
N ASP A 25 2.76 -6.74 7.49
CA ASP A 25 3.02 -8.16 7.62
C ASP A 25 4.54 -8.41 7.57
N PRO A 26 5.15 -8.91 8.67
CA PRO A 26 6.58 -9.19 8.71
C PRO A 26 7.01 -10.24 7.68
N SER A 27 6.10 -11.13 7.26
CA SER A 27 6.39 -12.13 6.22
C SER A 27 6.61 -11.52 4.84
N GLN A 28 6.17 -10.27 4.65
CA GLN A 28 6.31 -9.51 3.42
C GLN A 28 7.47 -8.50 3.47
N ASP A 29 8.23 -8.48 4.58
CA ASP A 29 9.36 -7.56 4.72
C ASP A 29 10.53 -7.99 3.82
N ARG A 30 10.75 -7.20 2.78
CA ARG A 30 11.82 -7.37 1.79
C ARG A 30 12.93 -6.32 1.93
N GLY A 31 12.86 -5.45 2.94
CA GLY A 31 13.76 -4.31 3.09
C GLY A 31 13.62 -3.23 2.00
N LEU A 32 12.56 -3.27 1.19
CA LEU A 32 12.32 -2.36 0.07
C LEU A 32 11.64 -1.05 0.47
N PHE A 33 10.95 -1.04 1.60
CA PHE A 33 10.19 0.11 2.08
C PHE A 33 10.86 0.71 3.32
N ASN A 34 10.90 2.05 3.38
CA ASN A 34 11.33 2.74 4.58
C ASN A 34 10.20 2.66 5.64
N PRO A 35 10.41 1.99 6.79
CA PRO A 35 9.34 1.78 7.78
C PRO A 35 8.74 3.09 8.29
N THR A 36 9.59 4.09 8.54
CA THR A 36 9.17 5.43 8.98
C THR A 36 8.28 6.12 7.94
N MET A 37 8.52 5.91 6.65
CA MET A 37 7.65 6.44 5.60
C MET A 37 6.31 5.69 5.55
N VAL A 38 6.35 4.36 5.66
CA VAL A 38 5.12 3.54 5.69
C VAL A 38 4.23 3.96 6.85
N ASP A 39 4.79 4.16 8.04
CA ASP A 39 4.01 4.61 9.21
C ASP A 39 3.40 6.00 9.02
N LYS A 40 4.11 6.93 8.39
CA LYS A 40 3.55 8.25 8.02
C LYS A 40 2.39 8.13 7.04
N LEU A 41 2.51 7.27 6.03
CA LEU A 41 1.46 7.04 5.04
C LEU A 41 0.24 6.35 5.66
N ARG A 42 0.45 5.47 6.64
CA ARG A 42 -0.62 4.80 7.38
C ARG A 42 -1.35 5.76 8.32
N THR A 43 -0.65 6.67 8.99
CA THR A 43 -1.24 7.59 9.98
C THR A 43 -2.03 8.73 9.34
N ASN A 44 -1.63 9.20 8.16
CA ASN A 44 -2.35 10.25 7.43
C ASN A 44 -2.42 9.95 5.92
N PRO A 45 -3.20 8.96 5.48
CA PRO A 45 -3.24 8.52 4.08
C PRO A 45 -3.80 9.60 3.14
N GLU A 46 -4.80 10.36 3.57
CA GLU A 46 -5.41 11.42 2.75
C GLU A 46 -4.53 12.66 2.61
N GLY A 47 -3.71 12.98 3.61
CA GLY A 47 -2.74 14.07 3.55
C GLY A 47 -1.47 13.74 2.76
N GLN A 48 -1.35 12.52 2.24
CA GLN A 48 -0.13 12.01 1.60
C GLN A 48 -0.35 11.55 0.15
N LEU A 49 -1.35 12.12 -0.53
CA LEU A 49 -1.60 11.83 -1.94
C LEU A 49 -0.43 12.26 -2.85
N THR A 50 -0.35 11.66 -4.03
CA THR A 50 0.53 12.11 -5.12
C THR A 50 0.05 13.45 -5.70
N PRO A 51 0.85 14.16 -6.51
CA PRO A 51 0.40 15.37 -7.20
C PRO A 51 -0.87 15.17 -8.04
N LEU A 52 -1.07 13.96 -8.58
CA LEU A 52 -2.27 13.56 -9.33
C LEU A 52 -3.42 13.08 -8.43
N ARG A 53 -3.31 13.30 -7.12
CA ARG A 53 -4.31 12.92 -6.10
C ARG A 53 -4.54 11.40 -6.00
N GLY A 54 -3.50 10.61 -6.30
CA GLY A 54 -3.50 9.16 -6.11
C GLY A 54 -2.98 8.76 -4.74
N SER A 55 -3.42 7.63 -4.21
CA SER A 55 -2.97 7.11 -2.92
C SER A 55 -1.56 6.51 -3.03
N LYS A 56 -0.57 7.12 -2.35
CA LYS A 56 0.78 6.53 -2.23
C LYS A 56 0.74 5.19 -1.49
N LEU A 57 -0.14 5.06 -0.50
CA LEU A 57 -0.31 3.82 0.24
C LEU A 57 -0.78 2.69 -0.68
N TRP A 58 -1.68 2.99 -1.63
CA TRP A 58 -2.09 2.03 -2.65
C TRP A 58 -0.92 1.64 -3.56
N GLN A 59 -0.09 2.59 -3.98
CA GLN A 59 1.06 2.30 -4.84
C GLN A 59 2.06 1.34 -4.17
N LEU A 60 2.29 1.49 -2.86
CA LEU A 60 3.13 0.58 -2.09
C LEU A 60 2.51 -0.82 -1.99
N ALA A 61 1.22 -0.90 -1.62
CA ALA A 61 0.51 -2.17 -1.55
C ALA A 61 0.50 -2.89 -2.91
N ALA A 62 0.30 -2.13 -3.97
CA ALA A 62 0.27 -2.63 -5.32
C ALA A 62 1.61 -3.27 -5.74
N LEU A 63 2.71 -2.57 -5.46
CA LEU A 63 4.04 -3.10 -5.69
C LEU A 63 4.31 -4.35 -4.84
N ASN A 64 3.93 -4.32 -3.56
CA ASN A 64 4.09 -5.45 -2.65
C ASN A 64 3.40 -6.72 -3.19
N LEU A 65 2.14 -6.59 -3.62
CA LEU A 65 1.39 -7.71 -4.21
C LEU A 65 2.02 -8.22 -5.49
N TRP A 66 2.48 -7.31 -6.37
CA TRP A 66 3.14 -7.72 -7.61
C TRP A 66 4.40 -8.55 -7.33
N LEU A 67 5.22 -8.13 -6.36
CA LEU A 67 6.40 -8.89 -5.93
C LEU A 67 6.01 -10.28 -5.40
N SER A 68 4.98 -10.35 -4.55
CA SER A 68 4.46 -11.63 -4.03
C SER A 68 3.99 -12.56 -5.15
N GLU A 69 3.30 -12.02 -6.17
CA GLU A 69 2.88 -12.77 -7.35
C GLU A 69 4.07 -13.25 -8.21
N GLN A 70 5.20 -12.55 -8.17
CA GLN A 70 6.45 -13.02 -8.81
C GLN A 70 7.23 -14.03 -7.95
N GLY A 71 6.80 -14.31 -6.72
CA GLY A 71 7.55 -15.13 -5.77
C GLY A 71 8.82 -14.46 -5.24
N LEU A 72 8.87 -13.13 -5.29
CA LEU A 72 9.95 -12.29 -4.75
C LEU A 72 9.60 -11.73 -3.39
#